data_AF-A0A837GBN6-F1
#
_entry.id   AF-A0A837GBN6-F1
#
_cell.length_a   1.000
_cell.length_b   1.000
_cell.length_c   1.000
_cell.angle_alpha   90.00
_cell.angle_beta   90.00
_cell.angle_gamma   90.00
#
_symmetry.space_group_name_H-M   'P 1'
#
loop_
_entity.id
_entity.type
_entity.pdbx_description
1 polymer ?
#
loop_
_entity_poly.entity_id
_entity_poly.type
_entity_poly.pdbx_seq_one_letter_code
_entity_poly.pdbx_strand_id
1 'polypeptide(L)'
;MPRTKGTSPDVIYSRVKAAIKMLTDQKDMQLKSKHGKPKLKGRYTAKDIARVSGCSERLVCNLVNGSSHWWEKLREEGVRPNYWGLRLNAYGSLRHFKACALNEYQWRKKVKAIKPKEYARLKRQLLQDCASLSDLNPSNVAYRCKLQLMYVKLKGWDAERACKAIKNKKKGK
;
A
#
# COMPACT_ATOMS: atom_id res chain seq x y z
N MET A 1 -9.04 -8.25 -39.82
CA MET A 1 -9.15 -8.00 -38.36
C MET A 1 -8.15 -6.92 -37.97
N PRO A 2 -8.57 -5.75 -37.45
CA PRO A 2 -7.61 -4.72 -37.07
C PRO A 2 -6.93 -5.11 -35.76
N ARG A 3 -5.61 -5.33 -35.80
CA ARG A 3 -4.78 -5.46 -34.59
C ARG A 3 -4.90 -4.15 -33.81
N THR A 4 -5.50 -4.21 -32.63
CA THR A 4 -5.53 -3.09 -31.70
C THR A 4 -4.10 -2.60 -31.46
N LYS A 5 -3.83 -1.34 -31.83
CA LYS A 5 -2.54 -0.70 -31.59
C LYS A 5 -2.18 -0.87 -30.12
N GLY A 6 -1.20 -1.72 -29.84
CA GLY A 6 -0.66 -1.91 -28.50
C GLY A 6 -0.29 -0.55 -27.94
N THR A 7 -0.90 -0.17 -26.81
CA THR A 7 -0.55 1.07 -26.12
C THR A 7 0.94 1.01 -25.79
N SER A 8 1.73 2.01 -26.21
CA SER A 8 3.17 2.03 -25.98
C SER A 8 3.50 1.77 -24.49
N PRO A 9 4.54 0.98 -24.16
CA PRO A 9 4.96 0.72 -22.78
C PRO A 9 5.14 2.00 -21.95
N ASP A 10 5.57 3.10 -22.56
CA ASP A 10 5.80 4.38 -21.88
C ASP A 10 4.48 5.08 -21.48
N VAL A 11 3.44 4.91 -22.31
CA VAL A 11 2.10 5.43 -22.01
C VAL A 11 1.52 4.65 -20.83
N ILE A 12 1.65 3.32 -20.81
CA ILE A 12 1.18 2.51 -19.68
C ILE A 12 1.96 2.87 -18.42
N TYR A 13 3.27 3.06 -18.53
CA TYR A 13 4.11 3.40 -17.39
C TYR A 13 3.75 4.77 -16.77
N SER A 14 3.48 5.76 -17.60
CA SER A 14 3.01 7.09 -17.17
C SER A 14 1.69 7.00 -16.41
N ARG A 15 0.75 6.16 -16.89
CA ARG A 15 -0.54 5.89 -16.20
C ARG A 15 -0.33 5.22 -14.85
N VAL A 16 0.62 4.27 -14.74
CA VAL A 16 0.98 3.61 -13.48
C VAL A 16 1.54 4.60 -12.46
N LYS A 17 2.46 5.49 -12.89
CA LYS A 17 2.99 6.56 -12.03
C LYS A 17 1.87 7.49 -11.52
N ALA A 18 0.94 7.86 -12.40
CA ALA A 18 -0.22 8.67 -12.02
C ALA A 18 -1.11 7.94 -10.99
N ALA A 19 -1.39 6.65 -11.18
CA ALA A 19 -2.16 5.84 -10.24
C ALA A 19 -1.48 5.74 -8.86
N ILE A 20 -0.16 5.54 -8.82
CA ILE A 20 0.60 5.50 -7.56
C ILE A 20 0.57 6.85 -6.85
N LYS A 21 0.80 7.94 -7.58
CA LYS A 21 0.73 9.29 -7.01
C LYS A 21 -0.65 9.57 -6.39
N MET A 22 -1.73 9.20 -7.11
CA MET A 22 -3.09 9.29 -6.57
C MET A 22 -3.27 8.44 -5.31
N LEU A 23 -2.70 7.24 -5.28
CA LEU A 23 -2.78 6.33 -4.13
C LEU A 23 -2.04 6.89 -2.91
N THR A 24 -0.87 7.49 -3.10
CA THR A 24 -0.02 7.98 -2.00
C THR A 24 -0.48 9.32 -1.44
N ASP A 25 -0.94 10.23 -2.30
CA ASP A 25 -1.18 11.63 -1.93
C ASP A 25 -2.60 11.88 -1.40
N GLN A 26 -3.50 10.91 -1.54
CA GLN A 26 -4.87 11.01 -1.06
C GLN A 26 -4.93 11.09 0.48
N LYS A 27 -5.53 12.17 0.98
CA LYS A 27 -5.93 12.35 2.38
C LYS A 27 -6.98 11.32 2.79
N ASP A 28 -7.01 10.95 4.07
CA ASP A 28 -7.95 9.95 4.61
C ASP A 28 -9.41 10.40 4.49
N MET A 29 -9.66 11.68 4.71
CA MET A 29 -10.96 12.33 4.56
C MET A 29 -10.77 13.64 3.80
N GLN A 30 -11.65 13.90 2.84
CA GLN A 30 -11.69 15.14 2.07
C GLN A 30 -13.10 15.71 2.14
N LEU A 31 -13.20 17.00 2.46
CA LEU A 31 -14.46 17.72 2.34
C LEU A 31 -14.68 18.04 0.85
N LYS A 32 -15.78 17.54 0.28
CA LYS A 32 -16.18 17.83 -1.10
C LYS A 32 -17.61 18.37 -1.14
N SER A 33 -17.85 19.40 -1.94
CA SER A 33 -19.21 19.87 -2.20
C SER A 33 -19.94 18.90 -3.12
N LYS A 34 -21.13 18.45 -2.73
CA LYS A 34 -22.06 17.70 -3.58
C LYS A 34 -23.43 18.36 -3.48
N HIS A 35 -23.94 18.89 -4.59
CA HIS A 35 -25.18 19.68 -4.63
C HIS A 35 -25.18 20.85 -3.63
N GLY A 36 -24.06 21.58 -3.55
CA GLY A 36 -23.93 22.74 -2.64
C GLY A 36 -23.74 22.39 -1.16
N LYS A 37 -23.84 21.11 -0.76
CA LYS A 37 -23.64 20.68 0.64
C LYS A 37 -22.24 20.07 0.84
N PRO A 38 -21.54 20.41 1.93
CA PRO A 38 -20.26 19.77 2.26
C PRO A 38 -20.49 18.32 2.65
N LYS A 39 -19.81 17.39 1.95
CA LYS A 39 -19.82 15.97 2.24
C LYS A 39 -18.40 15.47 2.46
N LEU A 40 -18.18 14.77 3.57
CA LEU A 40 -16.94 14.05 3.80
C LEU A 40 -16.87 12.84 2.87
N LYS A 41 -15.83 12.81 2.03
CA LYS A 41 -15.50 11.68 1.17
C LYS A 41 -14.22 11.03 1.67
N GLY A 42 -14.24 9.71 1.82
CA GLY A 42 -13.05 8.93 2.11
C GLY A 42 -12.10 8.85 0.92
N ARG A 43 -11.07 8.02 1.08
CA ARG A 43 -10.09 7.66 0.03
C ARG A 43 -10.78 7.13 -1.24
N TYR A 44 -10.12 7.32 -2.38
CA TYR A 44 -10.62 6.85 -3.67
C TYR A 44 -10.60 5.32 -3.75
N THR A 45 -11.62 4.76 -4.39
CA THR A 45 -11.67 3.31 -4.67
C THR A 45 -10.72 2.95 -5.82
N ALA A 46 -10.42 1.66 -5.98
CA ALA A 46 -9.64 1.19 -7.12
C ALA A 46 -10.29 1.58 -8.47
N LYS A 47 -11.64 1.48 -8.54
CA LYS A 47 -12.45 1.92 -9.68
C LYS A 47 -12.30 3.41 -9.98
N ASP A 48 -12.31 4.26 -8.95
CA ASP A 48 -12.12 5.71 -9.12
C ASP A 48 -10.73 6.02 -9.70
N ILE A 49 -9.69 5.40 -9.14
CA ILE A 49 -8.30 5.62 -9.55
C ILE A 49 -8.07 5.09 -10.96
N ALA A 50 -8.62 3.92 -11.29
CA ALA A 50 -8.54 3.31 -12.62
C ALA A 50 -9.10 4.25 -13.69
N ARG A 51 -10.29 4.81 -13.44
CA ARG A 51 -10.96 5.76 -14.33
C ARG A 51 -10.13 7.04 -14.56
N VAL A 52 -9.53 7.61 -13.51
CA VAL A 52 -8.76 8.86 -13.63
C VAL A 52 -7.39 8.63 -14.26
N SER A 53 -6.71 7.55 -13.88
CA SER A 53 -5.36 7.23 -14.37
C SER A 53 -5.34 6.55 -15.74
N GLY A 54 -6.49 6.09 -16.25
CA GLY A 54 -6.56 5.29 -17.48
C GLY A 54 -5.97 3.88 -17.33
N CYS A 55 -5.81 3.40 -16.10
CA CYS A 55 -5.44 2.03 -15.78
C CYS A 55 -6.68 1.12 -15.69
N SER A 56 -6.48 -0.20 -15.76
CA SER A 56 -7.54 -1.13 -15.38
C SER A 56 -7.70 -1.21 -13.85
N GLU A 57 -8.91 -1.45 -13.36
CA GLU A 57 -9.16 -1.62 -11.92
C GLU A 57 -8.33 -2.76 -11.32
N ARG A 58 -8.15 -3.86 -12.08
CA ARG A 58 -7.28 -4.98 -11.70
C ARG A 58 -5.83 -4.53 -11.51
N LEU A 59 -5.31 -3.70 -12.41
CA LEU A 59 -3.95 -3.16 -12.29
C LEU A 59 -3.82 -2.30 -11.03
N VAL A 60 -4.80 -1.44 -10.73
CA VAL A 60 -4.80 -0.64 -9.50
C VAL A 60 -4.82 -1.54 -8.26
N CYS A 61 -5.67 -2.57 -8.23
CA CYS A 61 -5.69 -3.55 -7.14
C CYS A 61 -4.34 -4.26 -6.94
N ASN A 62 -3.65 -4.61 -8.03
CA ASN A 62 -2.32 -5.21 -7.97
C ASN A 62 -1.25 -4.22 -7.48
N LEU A 63 -1.34 -2.95 -7.88
CA LEU A 63 -0.45 -1.89 -7.40
C LEU A 63 -0.62 -1.71 -5.89
N VAL A 64 -1.86 -1.59 -5.44
CA VAL A 64 -2.25 -1.48 -4.01
C VAL A 64 -1.67 -2.63 -3.19
N ASN A 65 -1.88 -3.87 -3.63
CA ASN A 65 -1.42 -5.06 -2.92
C ASN A 65 0.11 -5.30 -3.03
N GLY A 66 0.84 -4.53 -3.82
CA GLY A 66 2.27 -4.76 -4.06
C GLY A 66 2.60 -5.93 -5.00
N SER A 67 1.61 -6.53 -5.67
CA SER A 67 1.80 -7.70 -6.55
C SER A 67 2.05 -7.32 -8.02
N SER A 68 1.91 -6.05 -8.39
CA SER A 68 2.14 -5.59 -9.76
C SER A 68 3.60 -5.71 -10.15
N HIS A 69 3.90 -6.26 -11.34
CA HIS A 69 5.26 -6.32 -11.88
C HIS A 69 5.88 -4.92 -12.05
N TRP A 70 5.06 -3.87 -12.18
CA TRP A 70 5.53 -2.49 -12.32
C TRP A 70 6.31 -2.00 -11.10
N TRP A 71 6.11 -2.62 -9.93
CA TRP A 71 6.93 -2.33 -8.75
C TRP A 71 8.41 -2.68 -8.94
N GLU A 72 8.77 -3.59 -9.84
CA GLU A 72 10.18 -3.88 -10.14
C GLU A 72 10.82 -2.68 -10.85
N LYS A 73 10.22 -2.23 -11.96
CA LYS A 73 10.66 -1.04 -12.70
C LYS A 73 10.70 0.23 -11.83
N LEU A 74 9.70 0.41 -10.97
CA LEU A 74 9.67 1.56 -10.05
C LEU A 74 10.80 1.51 -9.02
N ARG A 75 11.14 0.32 -8.51
CA ARG A 75 12.25 0.16 -7.56
C ARG A 75 13.61 0.42 -8.20
N GLU A 76 13.78 0.09 -9.48
CA GLU A 76 14.97 0.44 -10.27
C GLU A 76 15.15 1.96 -10.36
N GLU A 77 14.06 2.72 -10.46
CA GLU A 77 14.05 4.19 -10.37
C GLU A 77 14.09 4.74 -8.94
N GLY A 78 14.34 3.89 -7.93
CA GLY A 78 14.40 4.28 -6.52
C GLY A 78 13.05 4.51 -5.85
N VAL A 79 11.93 4.31 -6.55
CA VAL A 79 10.58 4.43 -5.98
C VAL A 79 10.23 3.17 -5.17
N ARG A 80 10.01 3.34 -3.87
CA ARG A 80 9.65 2.26 -2.95
C ARG A 80 8.15 2.31 -2.60
N PRO A 81 7.46 1.17 -2.48
CA PRO A 81 6.06 1.18 -2.08
C PRO A 81 5.88 1.60 -0.62
N ASN A 82 5.16 2.70 -0.41
CA ASN A 82 4.61 3.05 0.89
C ASN A 82 3.29 2.28 1.12
N TYR A 83 3.36 1.03 1.58
CA TYR A 83 2.18 0.17 1.74
C TYR A 83 1.08 0.76 2.63
N TRP A 84 1.45 1.57 3.64
CA TRP A 84 0.45 2.33 4.39
C TRP A 84 -0.25 3.33 3.47
N GLY A 85 0.51 4.12 2.70
CA GLY A 85 -0.02 5.07 1.72
C GLY A 85 -0.91 4.42 0.67
N LEU A 86 -0.64 3.18 0.24
CA LEU A 86 -1.37 2.48 -0.82
C LEU A 86 -2.77 1.98 -0.42
N ARG A 87 -3.13 1.98 0.88
CA ARG A 87 -4.45 1.50 1.35
C ARG A 87 -5.62 2.22 0.66
N LEU A 88 -6.68 1.49 0.32
CA LEU A 88 -7.88 2.08 -0.30
C LEU A 88 -8.89 2.66 0.71
N ASN A 89 -8.69 2.41 2.00
CA ASN A 89 -9.54 2.88 3.08
C ASN A 89 -8.70 3.60 4.15
N ALA A 90 -9.32 4.45 4.97
CA ALA A 90 -8.58 5.27 5.94
C ALA A 90 -7.72 4.45 6.92
N TYR A 91 -8.17 3.25 7.29
CA TYR A 91 -7.55 2.44 8.34
C TYR A 91 -6.72 1.24 7.83
N GLY A 92 -6.69 1.01 6.53
CA GLY A 92 -6.17 -0.24 5.97
C GLY A 92 -7.12 -1.41 6.20
N SER A 93 -6.73 -2.60 5.76
CA SER A 93 -7.36 -3.85 6.17
C SER A 93 -6.30 -4.91 6.43
N LEU A 94 -6.65 -5.91 7.25
CA LEU A 94 -5.78 -7.06 7.48
C LEU A 94 -5.49 -7.82 6.18
N ARG A 95 -6.50 -7.97 5.32
CA ARG A 95 -6.37 -8.62 4.01
C ARG A 95 -5.34 -7.90 3.13
N HIS A 96 -5.44 -6.57 3.04
CA HIS A 96 -4.50 -5.75 2.29
C HIS A 96 -3.08 -5.83 2.88
N PHE A 97 -2.96 -5.75 4.20
CA PHE A 97 -1.67 -5.83 4.90
C PHE A 97 -0.97 -7.16 4.60
N LYS A 98 -1.70 -8.27 4.76
CA LYS A 98 -1.19 -9.62 4.50
C LYS A 98 -0.71 -9.76 3.06
N ALA A 99 -1.47 -9.24 2.09
CA ALA A 99 -1.07 -9.25 0.68
C ALA A 99 0.23 -8.47 0.46
N CYS A 100 0.31 -7.23 0.96
CA CYS A 100 1.51 -6.39 0.86
C CYS A 100 2.74 -7.09 1.47
N ALA A 101 2.58 -7.67 2.66
CA ALA A 101 3.67 -8.32 3.37
C ALA A 101 4.21 -9.55 2.64
N LEU A 102 3.32 -10.42 2.15
CA LEU A 102 3.72 -11.60 1.40
C LEU A 102 4.43 -11.21 0.10
N ASN A 103 3.90 -10.24 -0.65
CA ASN A 103 4.51 -9.79 -1.90
C ASN A 103 5.90 -9.17 -1.65
N GLU A 104 6.05 -8.35 -0.60
CA GLU A 104 7.35 -7.78 -0.23
C GLU A 104 8.36 -8.86 0.17
N TYR A 105 7.96 -9.86 0.97
CA TYR A 105 8.86 -10.94 1.38
C TYR A 105 9.26 -11.85 0.21
N GLN A 106 8.32 -12.15 -0.69
CA GLN A 106 8.59 -12.90 -1.91
C GLN A 106 9.56 -12.15 -2.81
N TRP A 107 9.36 -10.85 -2.99
CA TRP A 107 10.28 -10.00 -3.75
C TRP A 107 11.68 -9.99 -3.12
N ARG A 108 11.80 -9.78 -1.81
CA ARG A 108 13.10 -9.82 -1.10
C ARG A 108 13.81 -11.16 -1.24
N LYS A 109 13.06 -12.27 -1.23
CA LYS A 109 13.61 -13.60 -1.49
C LYS A 109 14.11 -13.72 -2.94
N LYS A 110 13.31 -13.27 -3.92
CA LYS A 110 13.67 -13.29 -5.36
C LYS A 110 14.98 -12.55 -5.63
N VAL A 111 15.14 -11.36 -5.04
CA VAL A 111 16.37 -10.54 -5.19
C VAL A 111 17.48 -10.93 -4.22
N LYS A 112 17.36 -12.07 -3.51
CA LYS A 112 18.34 -12.59 -2.54
C LYS A 112 18.68 -11.63 -1.38
N ALA A 113 17.83 -10.63 -1.11
CA ALA A 113 17.99 -9.73 0.03
C ALA A 113 17.69 -10.39 1.38
N ILE A 114 16.97 -11.51 1.38
CA ILE A 114 16.77 -12.36 2.57
C ILE A 114 17.02 -13.84 2.22
N LYS A 115 17.57 -14.58 3.18
CA LYS A 115 17.79 -16.04 3.05
C LYS A 115 16.46 -16.80 3.15
N PRO A 116 16.34 -18.02 2.58
CA PRO A 116 15.13 -18.84 2.68
C PRO A 116 14.64 -19.08 4.12
N LYS A 117 15.56 -19.31 5.07
CA LYS A 117 15.24 -19.49 6.50
C LYS A 117 14.60 -18.24 7.11
N GLU A 118 15.11 -17.06 6.76
CA GLU A 118 14.60 -15.78 7.22
C GLU A 118 13.22 -15.46 6.61
N TYR A 119 13.03 -15.75 5.32
CA TYR A 119 11.72 -15.69 4.68
C TYR A 119 10.67 -16.55 5.41
N ALA A 120 11.01 -17.79 5.74
CA ALA A 120 10.11 -18.68 6.48
C ALA A 120 9.79 -18.15 7.88
N ARG A 121 10.77 -17.55 8.57
CA ARG A 121 10.58 -16.89 9.87
C ARG A 121 9.62 -15.71 9.78
N LEU A 122 9.86 -14.78 8.84
CA LEU A 122 9.02 -13.61 8.61
C LEU A 122 7.58 -14.00 8.21
N LYS A 123 7.43 -15.04 7.39
CA LYS A 123 6.11 -15.57 7.01
C LYS A 123 5.36 -16.14 8.21
N ARG A 124 6.03 -16.88 9.10
CA ARG A 124 5.42 -17.40 10.34
C ARG A 124 4.99 -16.26 11.28
N GLN A 125 5.87 -15.28 11.49
CA GLN A 125 5.55 -14.10 12.31
C GLN A 125 4.33 -13.35 11.75
N LEU A 126 4.27 -13.15 10.43
CA LEU A 126 3.13 -12.52 9.78
C LEU A 126 1.82 -13.25 10.05
N LEU A 127 1.83 -14.59 9.99
CA LEU A 127 0.62 -15.38 10.25
C LEU A 127 0.17 -15.27 11.71
N GLN A 128 1.10 -15.28 12.66
CA GLN A 128 0.81 -15.06 14.09
C GLN A 128 0.26 -13.66 14.35
N ASP A 129 0.90 -12.63 13.77
CA ASP A 129 0.44 -11.25 13.88
C ASP A 129 -0.97 -11.10 13.29
N CYS A 130 -1.25 -11.74 12.15
CA CYS A 130 -2.58 -11.76 11.54
C CYS A 130 -3.62 -12.45 12.42
N ALA A 131 -3.31 -13.61 13.01
CA ALA A 131 -4.20 -14.31 13.92
C ALA A 131 -4.53 -13.43 15.14
N SER A 132 -3.50 -12.84 15.75
CA SER A 132 -3.67 -11.95 16.90
C SER A 132 -4.43 -10.64 16.58
N LEU A 133 -4.63 -10.31 15.30
CA LEU A 133 -5.47 -9.20 14.85
C LEU A 133 -6.88 -9.66 14.49
N SER A 134 -7.06 -10.89 13.99
CA SER A 134 -8.40 -11.42 13.69
C SER A 134 -9.25 -11.62 14.93
N ASP A 135 -8.61 -11.82 16.09
CA ASP A 135 -9.29 -11.97 17.37
C ASP A 135 -9.84 -10.63 17.91
N LEU A 136 -9.49 -9.51 17.28
CA LEU A 136 -9.95 -8.18 17.66
C LEU A 136 -11.06 -7.69 16.71
N ASN A 137 -12.07 -7.00 17.26
CA ASN A 137 -13.10 -6.37 16.45
C ASN A 137 -12.50 -5.23 15.58
N PRO A 138 -12.71 -5.22 14.24
CA PRO A 138 -12.19 -4.18 13.35
C PRO A 138 -12.62 -2.74 13.69
N SER A 139 -13.76 -2.58 14.37
CA SER A 139 -14.26 -1.29 14.85
C SER A 139 -13.47 -0.76 16.06
N ASN A 140 -12.71 -1.61 16.75
CA ASN A 140 -11.94 -1.23 17.93
C ASN A 140 -10.72 -0.35 17.55
N VAL A 141 -10.45 0.68 18.35
CA VAL A 141 -9.27 1.53 18.23
C VAL A 141 -7.98 0.72 18.37
N ALA A 142 -7.95 -0.28 19.28
CA ALA A 142 -6.80 -1.16 19.46
C ALA A 142 -6.46 -1.95 18.19
N TYR A 143 -7.48 -2.48 17.49
CA TYR A 143 -7.30 -3.14 16.18
C TYR A 143 -6.66 -2.18 15.18
N ARG A 144 -7.22 -0.97 15.04
CA ARG A 144 -6.76 0.04 14.08
C ARG A 144 -5.31 0.46 14.36
N CYS A 145 -4.99 0.73 15.62
CA CYS A 145 -3.62 1.08 16.06
C CYS A 145 -2.64 -0.07 15.78
N LYS A 146 -2.99 -1.31 16.13
CA LYS A 146 -2.13 -2.48 15.90
C LYS A 146 -1.91 -2.73 14.41
N LEU A 147 -2.96 -2.64 13.59
CA LEU A 147 -2.86 -2.78 12.14
C LEU A 147 -1.97 -1.68 11.54
N GLN A 148 -2.14 -0.42 11.95
CA GLN A 148 -1.29 0.68 11.49
C GLN A 148 0.19 0.46 11.87
N LEU A 149 0.47 0.03 13.10
CA LEU A 149 1.83 -0.31 13.54
C LEU A 149 2.43 -1.44 12.69
N MET A 150 1.64 -2.44 12.32
CA MET A 150 2.08 -3.52 11.43
C MET A 150 2.44 -2.99 10.04
N TYR A 151 1.65 -2.09 9.43
CA TYR A 151 2.03 -1.43 8.18
C TYR A 151 3.33 -0.65 8.30
N VAL A 152 3.55 0.05 9.42
CA VAL A 152 4.79 0.78 9.68
C VAL A 152 5.98 -0.18 9.77
N LYS A 153 5.81 -1.34 10.41
CA LYS A 153 6.84 -2.39 10.48
C LYS A 153 7.13 -3.04 9.13
N LEU A 154 6.15 -3.13 8.25
CA LEU A 154 6.33 -3.70 6.91
C LEU A 154 7.23 -2.84 6.01
N LYS A 155 7.43 -1.56 6.37
CA LYS A 155 8.34 -0.68 5.63
C LYS A 155 9.72 -1.30 5.55
N GLY A 156 10.07 -1.77 4.36
CA GLY A 156 11.46 -2.04 4.01
C GLY A 156 12.24 -0.75 4.21
N TRP A 157 13.11 -0.75 5.23
CA TRP A 157 14.17 0.22 5.42
C TRP A 157 13.76 1.63 5.93
N ASP A 158 12.54 1.82 6.45
CA ASP A 158 12.08 3.13 6.98
C ASP A 158 12.00 3.16 8.52
N ALA A 159 12.54 2.15 9.21
CA ALA A 159 12.64 2.11 10.67
C ALA A 159 13.47 3.29 11.22
N GLU A 160 14.42 3.81 10.43
CA GLU A 160 15.25 4.96 10.80
C GLU A 160 14.46 6.29 10.84
N ARG A 161 13.49 6.50 9.95
CA ARG A 161 12.64 7.71 9.98
C ARG A 161 11.48 7.58 10.95
N ALA A 162 10.88 6.39 11.08
CA ALA A 162 9.79 6.14 12.04
C ALA A 162 10.30 6.20 13.50
N CYS A 163 11.51 5.71 13.81
CA CYS A 163 12.12 5.89 15.12
C CYS A 163 12.45 7.37 15.42
N LYS A 164 12.87 8.15 14.43
CA LYS A 164 13.09 9.61 14.60
C LYS A 164 11.78 10.35 14.87
N ALA A 165 10.69 10.04 14.17
CA ALA A 165 9.38 10.66 14.39
C ALA A 165 8.75 10.30 15.75
N ILE A 166 8.98 9.09 16.27
CA ILE A 166 8.52 8.66 17.61
C ILE A 166 9.42 9.24 18.72
N LYS A 167 10.74 9.36 18.51
CA LYS A 167 11.65 10.01 19.46
C LYS A 167 11.40 11.52 19.59
N ASN A 168 11.07 12.20 18.50
CA ASN A 168 10.77 13.65 18.52
C ASN A 168 9.43 13.96 19.22
N LYS A 169 8.47 13.03 19.23
CA LYS A 169 7.24 13.17 20.04
C LYS A 169 7.45 12.97 21.56
N LYS A 170 8.55 12.34 21.98
CA LYS A 170 8.89 12.17 23.41
C LYS A 170 9.79 13.28 23.96
N LYS A 171 10.39 14.11 23.11
CA LYS A 171 11.27 15.23 23.50
C LYS A 171 10.58 16.60 23.50
N GLY A 172 9.31 16.68 23.11
CA GLY A 172 8.53 17.91 23.03
C GLY A 172 7.40 18.01 24.06
N LYS A 173 7.63 17.50 25.28
CA LYS A 173 6.82 17.82 26.46
C LYS A 173 7.73 18.50 27.46
#